data_AF-A0A496VW62-F1
#
_entry.id   AF-A0A496VW62-F1
#
_cell.length_a   1.000
_cell.length_b   1.000
_cell.length_c   1.000
_cell.angle_alpha   90.00
_cell.angle_beta   90.00
_cell.angle_gamma   90.00
#
_symmetry.space_group_name_H-M   'P 1'
#
loop_
_entity.id
_entity.type
_entity.pdbx_description
1 polymer ?
#
loop_
_entity_poly.entity_id
_entity_poly.type
_entity_poly.pdbx_seq_one_letter_code
_entity_poly.pdbx_strand_id
1 'polypeptide(L)'
;MSINKIMAVDDSKVDLINIQNILSDAGYNVITASSGHEAIDKASVEKPDLIFMDVVMQKMDGYQACRELTHQDSTKDIPIVFVTAKGQKADRVWAEMTGAKGLVQKPYTPDQIIEQVNQFN
;
A
#
# COMPACT_ATOMS: atom_id res chain seq x y z
N MET A 1 -4.01 -6.51 15.40
CA MET A 1 -2.54 -6.47 15.67
C MET A 1 -2.20 -4.99 15.71
N SER A 2 -1.33 -4.52 16.59
CA SER A 2 -1.08 -3.07 16.65
C SER A 2 -0.25 -2.63 15.44
N ILE A 3 -0.87 -1.91 14.50
CA ILE A 3 -0.15 -1.33 13.36
C ILE A 3 0.81 -0.25 13.87
N ASN A 4 2.09 -0.35 13.54
CA ASN A 4 3.10 0.64 13.90
C ASN A 4 3.98 1.04 12.72
N LYS A 5 4.45 0.07 11.92
CA LYS A 5 5.27 0.30 10.73
C LYS A 5 4.42 0.17 9.47
N ILE A 6 4.32 1.23 8.69
CA ILE A 6 3.55 1.25 7.44
C ILE A 6 4.47 1.52 6.26
N MET A 7 4.30 0.80 5.16
CA MET A 7 4.99 1.09 3.91
C MET A 7 4.07 1.87 2.97
N ALA A 8 4.56 2.98 2.42
CA ALA A 8 3.93 3.67 1.29
C ALA A 8 4.71 3.39 0.00
N VAL A 9 3.99 3.06 -1.08
CA VAL A 9 4.58 2.71 -2.38
C VAL A 9 3.91 3.50 -3.48
N ASP A 10 4.69 4.31 -4.19
CA ASP A 10 4.24 5.12 -5.32
C ASP A 10 5.46 5.58 -6.14
N ASP A 11 5.37 5.59 -7.48
CA ASP A 11 6.44 6.10 -8.34
C ASP A 11 6.42 7.64 -8.47
N SER A 12 5.29 8.27 -8.12
CA SER A 12 5.15 9.71 -7.93
C SER A 12 5.70 10.13 -6.58
N LYS A 13 6.82 10.87 -6.60
CA LYS A 13 7.42 11.44 -5.38
C LYS A 13 6.44 12.32 -4.60
N VAL A 14 5.53 13.00 -5.30
CA VAL A 14 4.55 13.90 -4.67
C VAL A 14 3.53 13.10 -3.88
N ASP A 15 2.96 12.05 -4.47
CA ASP A 15 1.97 11.18 -3.81
C ASP A 15 2.62 10.38 -2.68
N LEU A 16 3.85 9.89 -2.89
CA LEU A 16 4.62 9.17 -1.88
C LEU A 16 4.87 10.03 -0.62
N ILE A 17 5.32 11.28 -0.81
CA ILE A 17 5.52 12.24 0.30
C ILE A 17 4.19 12.58 0.96
N ASN A 18 3.11 12.73 0.19
CA ASN A 18 1.79 13.04 0.74
C ASN A 18 1.31 11.94 1.71
N ILE A 19 1.34 10.67 1.29
CA ILE A 19 0.97 9.54 2.17
C ILE A 19 1.92 9.46 3.36
N GLN A 20 3.22 9.63 3.13
CA GLN A 20 4.22 9.62 4.20
C GLN A 20 3.91 10.65 5.28
N ASN A 21 3.59 11.89 4.90
CA ASN A 21 3.26 12.95 5.85
C ASN A 21 1.98 12.63 6.62
N ILE A 22 0.90 12.23 5.93
CA ILE A 22 -0.39 11.88 6.56
C ILE A 22 -0.19 10.83 7.66
N LEU A 23 0.55 9.76 7.36
CA LEU A 23 0.78 8.65 8.29
C LEU A 23 1.77 9.02 9.40
N SER A 24 2.82 9.79 9.09
CA SER A 24 3.81 10.22 10.09
C SER A 24 3.19 11.21 11.09
N ASP A 25 2.36 12.13 10.62
CA ASP A 25 1.63 13.08 11.46
C ASP A 25 0.64 12.38 12.40
N ALA A 26 0.11 11.23 11.98
CA ALA A 26 -0.71 10.35 12.80
C ALA A 26 0.09 9.45 13.77
N GLY A 27 1.43 9.53 13.75
CA GLY A 27 2.32 8.86 14.69
C GLY A 27 2.84 7.48 14.25
N TYR A 28 2.63 7.08 12.99
CA TYR A 28 3.14 5.81 12.48
C TYR A 28 4.59 5.92 12.00
N ASN A 29 5.34 4.82 12.08
CA ASN A 29 6.66 4.71 11.45
C ASN A 29 6.50 4.38 9.97
N VAL A 30 6.83 5.34 9.09
CA VAL A 30 6.62 5.16 7.65
C VAL A 30 7.92 4.87 6.93
N ILE A 31 7.93 3.75 6.20
CA ILE A 31 8.96 3.45 5.19
C ILE A 31 8.38 3.65 3.79
N THR A 32 9.22 4.00 2.84
CA THR A 32 8.78 4.30 1.47
C THR A 32 9.48 3.41 0.45
N ALA A 33 8.78 3.14 -0.66
CA ALA A 33 9.33 2.54 -1.87
C ALA A 33 8.81 3.28 -3.10
N SER A 34 9.65 3.42 -4.12
CA SER A 34 9.36 4.17 -5.35
C SER A 34 9.00 3.29 -6.55
N SER A 35 8.88 1.98 -6.33
CA SER A 35 8.49 1.00 -7.34
C SER A 35 8.03 -0.31 -6.71
N GLY A 36 7.29 -1.13 -7.47
CA GLY A 36 6.88 -2.46 -7.03
C GLY A 36 8.04 -3.38 -6.65
N HIS A 37 9.16 -3.34 -7.39
CA HIS A 37 10.35 -4.14 -7.08
C HIS A 37 10.97 -3.74 -5.74
N GLU A 38 11.15 -2.44 -5.53
CA GLU A 38 11.69 -1.91 -4.28
C GLU A 38 10.77 -2.24 -3.09
N ALA A 39 9.44 -2.21 -3.31
CA ALA A 39 8.47 -2.60 -2.30
C ALA A 39 8.60 -4.08 -1.90
N ILE A 40 8.76 -4.98 -2.86
CA ILE A 40 8.96 -6.42 -2.61
C ILE A 40 10.24 -6.64 -1.79
N ASP A 41 11.36 -6.06 -2.24
CA ASP A 41 12.65 -6.22 -1.58
C ASP A 41 12.61 -5.69 -0.15
N LYS A 42 12.11 -4.46 0.05
CA LYS A 42 12.01 -3.84 1.36
C LYS A 42 11.02 -4.55 2.27
N ALA A 43 9.87 -5.01 1.77
CA ALA A 43 8.85 -5.65 2.60
C ALA A 43 9.37 -6.93 3.25
N SER A 44 10.20 -7.70 2.53
CA SER A 44 10.80 -8.94 3.04
C SER A 44 11.76 -8.71 4.22
N VAL A 45 12.45 -7.56 4.24
CA VAL A 45 13.44 -7.19 5.25
C VAL A 45 12.81 -6.40 6.40
N GLU A 46 12.04 -5.36 6.07
CA GLU A 46 11.49 -4.41 7.02
C GLU A 46 10.22 -4.91 7.71
N LYS A 47 9.49 -5.83 7.07
CA LYS A 47 8.25 -6.44 7.56
C LYS A 47 7.25 -5.39 8.08
N PRO A 48 6.75 -4.50 7.21
CA PRO A 48 5.71 -3.56 7.60
C PRO A 48 4.43 -4.28 8.03
N ASP A 49 3.66 -3.66 8.91
CA ASP A 49 2.37 -4.17 9.38
C ASP A 49 1.24 -3.89 8.38
N LEU A 50 1.43 -2.93 7.46
CA LEU A 50 0.48 -2.53 6.44
C LEU A 50 1.21 -1.89 5.25
N ILE A 51 0.70 -2.08 4.04
CA ILE A 51 1.24 -1.46 2.81
C ILE A 51 0.13 -0.65 2.11
N PHE A 52 0.39 0.63 1.84
CA PHE A 52 -0.35 1.42 0.86
C PHE A 52 0.37 1.34 -0.48
N MET A 53 -0.27 0.77 -1.50
CA MET A 53 0.33 0.46 -2.79
C MET A 53 -0.36 1.20 -3.92
N ASP A 54 0.36 2.05 -4.64
CA ASP A 54 -0.15 2.62 -5.88
C ASP A 54 -0.35 1.53 -6.95
N VAL A 55 -1.45 1.61 -7.69
CA VAL A 55 -1.76 0.65 -8.76
C VAL A 55 -1.01 0.98 -10.04
N VAL A 56 -0.86 2.26 -10.38
CA VAL A 56 -0.39 2.73 -11.70
C VAL A 56 1.07 3.17 -11.60
N MET A 57 1.97 2.20 -11.58
CA MET A 57 3.42 2.44 -11.56
C MET A 57 4.10 1.99 -12.86
N GLN A 58 5.29 2.56 -13.14
CA GLN A 58 6.13 2.11 -14.25
C GLN A 58 6.81 0.76 -14.00
N LYS A 59 7.01 -0.01 -15.08
CA LYS A 59 7.69 -1.33 -15.15
C LYS A 59 6.93 -2.47 -14.46
N MET A 60 6.54 -2.30 -13.20
CA MET A 60 5.75 -3.25 -12.42
C MET A 60 4.61 -2.48 -11.76
N ASP A 61 3.38 -2.87 -12.09
CA ASP A 61 2.19 -2.27 -11.50
C ASP A 61 1.93 -2.79 -10.07
N GLY A 62 1.03 -2.11 -9.34
CA GLY A 62 0.70 -2.48 -7.97
C GLY A 62 0.05 -3.86 -7.85
N TYR A 63 -0.65 -4.35 -8.89
CA TYR A 63 -1.26 -5.67 -8.88
C TYR A 63 -0.21 -6.78 -8.96
N GLN A 64 0.78 -6.61 -9.82
CA GLN A 64 1.91 -7.52 -9.94
C GLN A 64 2.70 -7.56 -8.62
N ALA A 65 3.00 -6.39 -8.03
CA ALA A 65 3.70 -6.31 -6.75
C ALA A 65 2.90 -6.99 -5.62
N CYS A 66 1.59 -6.73 -5.55
CA CYS A 66 0.70 -7.35 -4.57
C CYS A 66 0.70 -8.88 -4.71
N ARG A 67 0.65 -9.42 -5.93
CA ARG A 67 0.68 -10.88 -6.17
C ARG A 67 2.00 -11.51 -5.73
N GLU A 68 3.13 -10.86 -5.98
CA GLU A 68 4.44 -11.36 -5.53
C GLU A 68 4.54 -11.36 -3.99
N LEU A 69 4.07 -10.29 -3.35
CA LEU A 69 4.02 -10.18 -1.89
C LEU A 69 3.11 -11.25 -1.27
N THR A 70 1.95 -11.55 -1.88
CA THR A 70 1.03 -12.58 -1.35
C THR A 70 1.50 -14.01 -1.58
N HIS A 71 2.44 -14.25 -2.49
CA HIS A 71 3.02 -15.56 -2.75
C HIS A 71 4.28 -15.89 -1.92
N GLN A 72 4.87 -14.91 -1.23
CA GLN A 72 6.05 -15.12 -0.40
C GLN A 72 5.67 -15.37 1.06
N ASP A 73 6.16 -16.45 1.65
CA ASP A 73 5.85 -16.81 3.05
C ASP A 73 6.20 -15.72 4.07
N SER A 74 7.19 -14.87 3.77
CA SER A 74 7.63 -13.78 4.63
C SER A 74 6.74 -12.54 4.59
N THR A 75 5.92 -12.37 3.55
CA THR A 75 5.15 -11.14 3.31
C THR A 75 3.66 -11.39 3.03
N LYS A 76 3.24 -12.65 2.84
CA LYS A 76 1.86 -13.03 2.50
C LYS A 76 0.77 -12.58 3.46
N ASP A 77 1.14 -12.40 4.73
CA ASP A 77 0.21 -11.99 5.79
C ASP A 77 0.11 -10.47 5.94
N ILE A 78 0.96 -9.70 5.22
CA ILE A 78 0.95 -8.24 5.28
C ILE A 78 -0.27 -7.73 4.50
N PRO A 79 -1.20 -7.01 5.14
CA PRO A 79 -2.34 -6.42 4.45
C PRO A 79 -1.87 -5.33 3.47
N ILE A 80 -2.49 -5.32 2.29
CA ILE A 80 -2.22 -4.34 1.24
C ILE A 80 -3.51 -3.56 0.95
N VAL A 81 -3.39 -2.23 0.99
CA VAL A 81 -4.43 -1.27 0.62
C VAL A 81 -4.01 -0.60 -0.68
N PHE A 82 -4.81 -0.75 -1.72
CA PHE A 82 -4.51 -0.10 -2.99
C PHE A 82 -4.84 1.37 -2.95
N VAL A 83 -3.99 2.19 -3.56
CA VAL A 83 -4.22 3.61 -3.83
C VAL A 83 -4.25 3.78 -5.35
N THR A 84 -5.29 4.36 -5.92
CA THR A 84 -5.42 4.39 -7.39
C THR A 84 -6.18 5.60 -7.89
N ALA A 85 -5.70 6.18 -9.00
CA ALA A 85 -6.44 7.18 -9.77
C ALA A 85 -7.52 6.56 -10.67
N LYS A 86 -7.43 5.26 -10.96
CA LYS A 86 -8.47 4.51 -11.67
C LYS A 86 -9.44 3.97 -10.62
N GLY A 87 -10.69 4.44 -10.67
CA GLY A 87 -11.77 3.97 -9.80
C GLY A 87 -12.68 2.96 -10.49
N GLN A 88 -12.13 2.07 -11.32
CA GLN A 88 -12.96 1.19 -12.15
C GLN A 88 -13.43 -0.05 -11.35
N LYS A 89 -14.56 -0.64 -11.78
CA LYS A 89 -15.07 -1.90 -11.22
C LYS A 89 -14.04 -3.03 -11.28
N ALA A 90 -13.15 -3.00 -12.28
CA ALA A 90 -12.04 -3.94 -12.39
C ALA A 90 -11.16 -3.89 -11.14
N ASP A 91 -10.84 -2.70 -10.61
CA ASP A 91 -9.89 -2.54 -9.51
C ASP A 91 -10.41 -3.16 -8.20
N ARG A 92 -11.73 -3.17 -7.99
CA ARG A 92 -12.36 -3.88 -6.86
C ARG A 92 -12.33 -5.39 -7.04
N VAL A 93 -12.64 -5.88 -8.24
CA VAL A 93 -12.58 -7.32 -8.56
C VAL A 93 -11.14 -7.82 -8.44
N TRP A 94 -10.17 -7.03 -8.89
CA TRP A 94 -8.75 -7.35 -8.74
C TRP A 94 -8.31 -7.31 -7.28
N ALA A 95 -8.75 -6.33 -6.48
CA ALA A 95 -8.47 -6.30 -5.04
C ALA A 95 -9.00 -7.56 -4.32
N GLU A 96 -10.24 -7.97 -4.64
CA GLU A 96 -10.84 -9.21 -4.12
C GLU A 96 -10.06 -10.46 -4.57
N MET A 97 -9.56 -10.49 -5.80
CA MET A 97 -8.82 -11.63 -6.35
C MET A 97 -7.35 -11.72 -5.91
N THR A 98 -6.68 -10.59 -5.65
CA THR A 98 -5.27 -10.56 -5.25
C THR A 98 -5.06 -10.63 -3.74
N GLY A 99 -6.14 -10.59 -2.95
CA GLY A 99 -6.08 -10.63 -1.48
C GLY A 99 -5.84 -9.26 -0.84
N ALA A 100 -5.94 -8.17 -1.60
CA ALA A 100 -5.90 -6.83 -1.05
C ALA A 100 -7.07 -6.60 -0.11
N LYS A 101 -6.82 -5.85 0.96
CA LYS A 101 -7.76 -5.70 2.08
C LYS A 101 -8.44 -4.33 2.11
N GLY A 102 -8.04 -3.41 1.23
CA GLY A 102 -8.65 -2.09 1.12
C GLY A 102 -8.34 -1.39 -0.22
N LEU A 103 -9.07 -0.32 -0.50
CA LEU A 103 -8.94 0.50 -1.71
C LEU A 103 -9.24 1.96 -1.38
N VAL A 104 -8.33 2.86 -1.76
CA VAL A 104 -8.47 4.31 -1.67
C VAL A 104 -8.33 4.91 -3.06
N GLN A 105 -9.32 5.70 -3.47
CA GLN A 105 -9.30 6.36 -4.77
C GLN A 105 -8.67 7.74 -4.67
N LYS A 106 -7.77 8.08 -5.60
CA LYS A 106 -7.23 9.43 -5.80
C LYS A 106 -8.27 10.31 -6.53
N PRO A 107 -8.44 11.59 -6.14
CA PRO A 107 -7.86 12.24 -4.96
C PRO A 107 -8.53 11.78 -3.66
N TYR A 108 -7.74 11.70 -2.58
CA TYR A 108 -8.19 11.28 -1.25
C TYR A 108 -7.92 12.35 -0.19
N THR A 109 -8.65 12.27 0.93
CA THR A 109 -8.37 13.06 2.13
C THR A 109 -7.44 12.30 3.08
N PRO A 110 -6.73 13.01 4.00
CA PRO A 110 -5.98 12.36 5.07
C PRO A 110 -6.83 11.37 5.88
N ASP A 111 -8.06 11.74 6.21
CA ASP A 111 -8.99 10.89 6.97
C ASP A 111 -9.27 9.57 6.27
N GLN A 112 -9.43 9.57 4.93
CA GLN A 112 -9.65 8.32 4.18
C GLN A 112 -8.45 7.36 4.27
N ILE A 113 -7.23 7.87 4.37
CA ILE A 113 -6.02 7.04 4.58
C ILE A 113 -6.01 6.48 6.01
N ILE A 114 -6.27 7.32 7.01
CA ILE A 114 -6.29 6.92 8.42
C ILE A 114 -7.41 5.90 8.71
N GLU A 115 -8.58 6.06 8.10
CA GLU A 115 -9.68 5.11 8.18
C GLU A 115 -9.28 3.71 7.71
N GLN A 116 -8.44 3.58 6.68
CA GLN A 116 -7.96 2.26 6.26
C GLN A 116 -7.06 1.64 7.32
N VAL A 117 -6.16 2.41 7.94
CA VAL A 117 -5.29 1.89 9.01
C VAL A 117 -6.13 1.36 10.18
N ASN A 118 -7.18 2.09 10.55
CA ASN A 118 -8.07 1.72 11.64
C ASN A 118 -8.85 0.41 11.40
N GLN A 119 -9.00 -0.04 10.16
CA GLN A 119 -9.64 -1.33 9.84
C GLN A 119 -8.77 -2.54 10.20
N PHE A 120 -7.47 -2.34 10.41
CA PHE A 120 -6.50 -3.41 10.68
C PHE A 120 -5.99 -3.46 12.13
N ASN A 121 -6.39 -2.49 12.96
CA ASN A 121 -6.03 -2.43 14.38
C ASN A 121 -6.77 -3.49 15.22
#